data_AF-A0A1Y3AYK9-F1
#
_entry.id   AF-A0A1Y3AYK9-F1
#
_cell.length_a   1.000
_cell.length_b   1.000
_cell.length_c   1.000
_cell.angle_alpha   90.00
_cell.angle_beta   90.00
_cell.angle_gamma   90.00
#
_symmetry.space_group_name_H-M   'P 1'
#
loop_
_entity.id
_entity.type
_entity.pdbx_description
1 polymer ?
#
loop_
_entity_poly.entity_id
_entity_poly.type
_entity_poly.pdbx_seq_one_letter_code
_entity_poly.pdbx_strand_id
1 'polypeptide(L)'
;MDVRLDLSQRSISPQGSSFNEVWPQIEPLVKKIFTNDTLSKSDWQEIFWKVHLTCMWDPHSAYQLQQRLRELFSFYITREQQFIFSNAQTDLSLMRAYMVAWKRFMFYYTYVPLPFAPLEKLVFNRGGPI
;
A
#
# COMPACT_ATOMS: atom_id res chain seq x y z
N MET A 1 36.46 21.65 -21.76
CA MET A 1 36.68 20.42 -20.98
C MET A 1 35.37 20.13 -20.27
N ASP A 2 34.66 19.12 -20.78
CA ASP A 2 33.31 18.74 -20.40
C ASP A 2 33.19 18.39 -18.92
N VAL A 3 32.42 19.20 -18.20
CA VAL A 3 31.79 18.76 -16.96
C VAL A 3 30.63 17.88 -17.39
N ARG A 4 30.87 16.57 -17.48
CA ARG A 4 29.80 15.58 -17.54
C ARG A 4 28.89 15.82 -16.33
N LEU A 5 27.75 16.44 -16.59
CA LEU A 5 26.63 16.48 -15.65
C LEU A 5 26.26 15.03 -15.36
N ASP A 6 26.59 14.56 -14.17
CA ASP A 6 26.08 13.33 -13.60
C ASP A 6 24.56 13.47 -13.45
N LEU A 7 23.84 12.99 -14.46
CA LEU A 7 22.38 13.00 -14.54
C LEU A 7 21.73 12.02 -13.54
N SER A 8 22.48 11.43 -12.59
CA SER A 8 21.94 10.50 -11.59
C SER A 8 21.57 11.15 -10.25
N GLN A 9 21.87 12.43 -10.03
CA GLN A 9 21.61 13.06 -8.72
C GLN A 9 20.45 14.07 -8.73
N ARG A 10 19.41 13.66 -8.00
CA ARG A 10 18.23 14.39 -7.51
C ARG A 10 17.16 14.74 -8.53
N SER A 11 16.13 13.88 -8.58
CA SER A 11 14.75 14.34 -8.71
C SER A 11 14.46 15.30 -7.53
N ILE A 12 14.71 16.60 -7.73
CA ILE A 12 14.38 17.61 -6.74
C ILE A 12 12.86 17.75 -6.74
N SER A 13 12.20 17.10 -5.79
CA SER A 13 10.85 17.48 -5.38
C SER A 13 10.95 18.87 -4.74
N PRO A 14 10.21 19.90 -5.21
CA PRO A 14 10.15 21.24 -4.63
C PRO A 14 9.69 21.27 -3.17
N GLN A 15 9.23 20.13 -2.64
CA GLN A 15 8.67 19.98 -1.29
C GLN A 15 9.33 18.83 -0.48
N GLY A 16 10.51 18.34 -0.88
CA GLY A 16 11.29 17.37 -0.10
C GLY A 16 10.72 15.94 0.02
N SER A 17 9.54 15.64 -0.51
CA SER A 17 8.81 14.39 -0.22
C SER A 17 9.37 13.15 -0.95
N SER A 18 10.55 12.70 -0.56
CA SER A 18 11.08 11.39 -0.98
C SER A 18 10.22 10.26 -0.39
N PHE A 19 10.16 9.10 -1.07
CA PHE A 19 9.46 7.92 -0.55
C PHE A 19 9.84 7.58 0.91
N ASN A 20 11.12 7.70 1.26
CA ASN A 20 11.65 7.39 2.59
C ASN A 20 11.10 8.31 3.69
N GLU A 21 10.67 9.52 3.36
CA GLU A 21 10.06 10.46 4.31
C GLU A 21 8.55 10.24 4.42
N VAL A 22 7.90 9.93 3.30
CA VAL A 22 6.45 9.81 3.20
C VAL A 22 5.94 8.48 3.72
N TRP A 23 6.58 7.37 3.35
CA TRP A 23 6.09 6.02 3.69
C TRP A 23 5.94 5.78 5.20
N PRO A 24 6.90 6.16 6.07
CA PRO A 24 6.74 5.98 7.52
C PRO A 24 5.52 6.70 8.12
N GLN A 25 5.02 7.74 7.45
CA GLN A 25 3.82 8.47 7.89
C GLN A 25 2.54 7.80 7.38
N ILE A 26 2.57 7.23 6.17
CA ILE A 26 1.41 6.57 5.55
C ILE A 26 1.20 5.15 6.07
N GLU A 27 2.29 4.38 6.24
CA GLU A 27 2.23 2.95 6.56
C GLU A 27 1.37 2.64 7.80
N PRO A 28 1.49 3.37 8.93
CA PRO A 28 0.63 3.13 10.09
C PRO A 28 -0.86 3.35 9.78
N LEU A 29 -1.19 4.36 8.96
CA LEU A 29 -2.57 4.65 8.57
C LEU A 29 -3.14 3.57 7.66
N VAL A 30 -2.33 3.06 6.73
CA VAL A 30 -2.73 1.94 5.86
C VAL A 30 -2.92 0.66 6.67
N LYS A 31 -2.06 0.39 7.65
CA LYS A 31 -2.20 -0.75 8.58
C LYS A 31 -3.49 -0.70 9.40
N LYS A 32 -4.00 0.49 9.74
CA LYS A 32 -5.32 0.65 10.38
C LYS A 32 -6.44 0.10 9.49
N ILE A 33 -6.38 0.33 8.18
CA ILE A 33 -7.37 -0.22 7.24
C ILE A 33 -7.31 -1.77 7.24
N PHE A 34 -6.11 -2.35 7.16
CA PHE A 34 -5.93 -3.81 7.20
C PHE A 34 -6.36 -4.48 8.51
N THR A 35 -6.42 -3.71 9.60
CA THR A 35 -6.84 -4.17 10.92
C THR A 35 -8.28 -3.79 11.26
N ASN A 36 -8.98 -3.10 10.34
CA ASN A 36 -10.29 -2.51 10.57
C ASN A 36 -10.33 -1.64 11.85
N ASP A 37 -9.27 -0.87 12.05
CA ASP A 37 -9.13 0.10 13.14
C ASP A 37 -9.71 1.47 12.73
N THR A 38 -10.02 2.30 13.73
CA THR A 38 -10.63 3.60 13.52
C THR A 38 -9.65 4.55 12.86
N LEU A 39 -10.10 5.14 11.75
CA LEU A 39 -9.32 6.09 10.97
C LEU A 39 -10.13 7.39 10.84
N SER A 40 -9.53 8.51 11.22
CA SER A 40 -10.21 9.81 11.14
C SER A 40 -10.34 10.26 9.68
N LYS A 41 -11.31 11.15 9.40
CA LYS A 41 -11.47 11.70 8.05
C LYS A 41 -10.21 12.44 7.57
N SER A 42 -9.52 13.14 8.47
CA SER A 42 -8.26 13.82 8.15
C SER A 42 -7.15 12.84 7.83
N ASP A 43 -7.00 11.76 8.61
CA ASP A 43 -6.02 10.71 8.30
C ASP A 43 -6.31 10.07 6.95
N TRP A 44 -7.59 9.85 6.63
CA TRP A 44 -8.00 9.30 5.33
C TRP A 44 -7.56 10.19 4.18
N GLN A 45 -7.87 11.48 4.27
CA GLN A 45 -7.49 12.47 3.26
C GLN A 45 -5.97 12.61 3.14
N GLU A 46 -5.24 12.51 4.25
CA GLU A 46 -3.78 12.57 4.27
C GLU A 46 -3.15 11.42 3.46
N ILE A 47 -3.71 10.21 3.52
CA ILE A 47 -3.24 9.09 2.69
C ILE A 47 -3.36 9.45 1.21
N PHE A 48 -4.53 9.95 0.76
CA PHE A 48 -4.74 10.34 -0.64
C PHE A 48 -3.74 11.40 -1.08
N TRP A 49 -3.59 12.44 -0.27
CA TRP A 49 -2.72 13.57 -0.58
C TRP A 49 -1.27 13.11 -0.74
N LYS A 50 -0.73 12.39 0.25
CA LYS A 50 0.65 11.96 0.23
C LYS A 50 0.93 10.94 -0.89
N VAL A 51 0.03 9.96 -1.12
CA VAL A 51 0.19 9.00 -2.22
C VAL A 51 0.19 9.71 -3.58
N HIS A 52 -0.75 10.65 -3.78
CA HIS A 52 -0.81 11.43 -5.02
C HIS A 52 0.49 12.21 -5.27
N LEU A 53 0.99 12.92 -4.26
CA LEU A 53 2.25 13.64 -4.37
C LEU A 53 3.40 12.68 -4.72
N THR A 54 3.61 11.61 -3.93
CA THR A 54 4.70 10.66 -4.18
C THR A 54 4.66 10.09 -5.59
N CYS A 55 3.46 9.79 -6.11
CA CYS A 55 3.25 9.33 -7.48
C CYS A 55 3.62 10.36 -8.56
N MET A 56 3.41 11.66 -8.29
CA MET A 56 3.65 12.75 -9.24
C MET A 56 5.13 13.15 -9.32
N TRP A 57 5.85 13.14 -8.20
CA TRP A 57 7.21 13.72 -8.12
C TRP A 57 8.31 12.78 -8.60
N ASP A 58 8.16 11.48 -8.37
CA ASP A 58 9.20 10.50 -8.69
C ASP A 58 8.59 9.14 -9.08
N PRO A 59 8.76 8.71 -10.35
CA PRO A 59 8.32 7.38 -10.78
C PRO A 59 8.93 6.24 -9.96
N HIS A 60 10.18 6.38 -9.48
CA HIS A 60 10.83 5.35 -8.66
C HIS A 60 10.12 5.18 -7.31
N SER A 61 9.78 6.30 -6.66
CA SER A 61 8.98 6.32 -5.44
C SER A 61 7.61 5.66 -5.61
N ALA A 62 6.99 5.75 -6.80
CA ALA A 62 5.75 5.03 -7.10
C ALA A 62 5.97 3.49 -7.09
N TYR A 63 7.02 2.98 -7.73
CA TYR A 63 7.34 1.55 -7.68
C TYR A 63 7.65 1.07 -6.25
N GLN A 64 8.31 1.89 -5.44
CA GLN A 64 8.57 1.59 -4.03
C GLN A 64 7.26 1.51 -3.22
N LEU A 65 6.30 2.42 -3.45
CA LEU A 65 4.96 2.34 -2.86
C LEU A 65 4.24 1.04 -3.26
N GLN A 66 4.30 0.66 -4.53
CA GLN A 66 3.70 -0.59 -5.00
C GLN A 66 4.31 -1.80 -4.29
N GLN A 67 5.63 -1.84 -4.19
CA GLN A 67 6.33 -2.93 -3.54
C GLN A 67 5.92 -3.03 -2.06
N ARG A 68 5.93 -1.92 -1.33
CA ARG A 68 5.50 -1.93 0.08
C ARG A 68 4.05 -2.32 0.27
N LEU A 69 3.17 -1.85 -0.60
CA LEU A 69 1.77 -2.23 -0.55
C LEU A 69 1.61 -3.73 -0.76
N ARG A 70 2.33 -4.31 -1.73
CA ARG A 70 2.37 -5.77 -1.96
C ARG A 70 2.87 -6.53 -0.73
N GLU A 71 3.95 -6.06 -0.11
CA GLU A 71 4.50 -6.65 1.13
C GLU A 71 3.46 -6.64 2.26
N LEU A 72 2.72 -5.54 2.45
CA LEU A 72 1.63 -5.47 3.43
C LEU A 72 0.51 -6.45 3.09
N PHE A 73 0.03 -6.48 1.85
CA PHE A 73 -1.02 -7.43 1.44
C PHE A 73 -0.59 -8.88 1.70
N SER A 74 0.62 -9.26 1.30
CA SER A 74 1.15 -10.60 1.55
C SER A 74 1.18 -10.92 3.05
N PHE A 75 1.69 -10.00 3.88
CA PHE A 75 1.72 -10.17 5.34
C PHE A 75 0.33 -10.41 5.92
N TYR A 76 -0.66 -9.58 5.56
CA TYR A 76 -2.02 -9.70 6.10
C TYR A 76 -2.74 -10.95 5.58
N ILE A 77 -2.55 -11.34 4.31
CA ILE A 77 -3.11 -12.59 3.77
C ILE A 77 -2.55 -13.78 4.53
N THR A 78 -1.23 -13.85 4.73
CA THR A 78 -0.61 -14.93 5.52
C THR A 78 -1.12 -14.96 6.95
N ARG A 79 -1.32 -13.79 7.58
CA ARG A 79 -1.92 -13.70 8.92
C ARG A 79 -3.35 -14.26 8.96
N GLU A 80 -4.19 -13.91 7.98
CA GLU A 80 -5.55 -14.44 7.90
C GLU A 80 -5.54 -15.96 7.65
N GLN A 81 -4.62 -16.45 6.81
CA GLN A 81 -4.43 -17.88 6.56
C GLN A 81 -4.04 -18.64 7.84
N GLN A 82 -3.09 -18.10 8.61
CA GLN A 82 -2.71 -18.65 9.91
C GLN A 82 -3.90 -18.68 10.88
N PHE A 83 -4.66 -17.60 10.96
CA PHE A 83 -5.88 -17.54 11.78
C PHE A 83 -6.89 -18.63 11.39
N ILE A 84 -7.13 -18.84 10.09
CA ILE A 84 -8.06 -19.88 9.61
C ILE A 84 -7.59 -21.25 10.05
N PHE A 85 -6.32 -21.60 9.81
CA PHE A 85 -5.78 -22.92 10.14
C PHE A 85 -5.69 -23.18 11.65
N SER A 86 -5.37 -22.17 12.46
CA SER A 86 -5.36 -22.31 13.92
C SER A 86 -6.74 -22.61 14.50
N ASN A 87 -7.82 -22.32 13.77
CA ASN A 87 -9.20 -22.58 14.20
C ASN A 87 -9.84 -23.79 13.49
N ALA A 88 -9.08 -24.53 12.69
CA ALA A 88 -9.57 -25.62 11.83
C ALA A 88 -9.62 -26.99 12.56
N GLN A 89 -10.29 -27.06 13.72
CA GLN A 89 -10.48 -28.33 14.45
C GLN A 89 -11.57 -29.21 13.83
N THR A 90 -12.57 -28.59 13.18
CA THR A 90 -13.68 -29.24 12.49
C THR A 90 -13.99 -28.48 11.21
N ASP A 91 -14.68 -29.11 10.26
CA ASP A 91 -15.12 -28.42 9.03
C ASP A 91 -16.00 -27.20 9.33
N LEU A 92 -16.85 -27.28 10.36
CA LEU A 92 -17.70 -26.17 10.77
C LEU A 92 -16.89 -25.01 11.38
N SER A 93 -15.89 -25.29 12.23
CA SER A 93 -15.05 -24.25 12.82
C SER A 93 -14.12 -23.62 11.78
N LEU A 94 -13.62 -24.42 10.83
CA LEU A 94 -12.88 -23.95 9.66
C LEU A 94 -13.71 -22.99 8.81
N MET A 95 -14.93 -23.38 8.43
CA MET A 95 -15.86 -22.54 7.66
C MET A 95 -16.17 -21.22 8.37
N ARG A 96 -16.42 -21.26 9.69
CA ARG A 96 -16.66 -20.04 10.48
C ARG A 96 -15.43 -19.13 10.51
N ALA A 97 -14.23 -19.68 10.72
CA ALA A 97 -13.00 -18.91 10.70
C ALA A 97 -12.75 -18.27 9.33
N TYR A 98 -12.99 -19.02 8.24
CA TYR A 98 -12.91 -18.50 6.88
C TYR A 98 -13.89 -17.35 6.64
N MET A 99 -15.16 -17.46 7.07
CA MET A 99 -16.13 -16.37 6.92
C MET A 99 -15.69 -15.08 7.64
N VAL A 100 -15.09 -15.21 8.83
CA VAL A 100 -14.57 -14.06 9.57
C VAL A 100 -13.38 -13.42 8.84
N ALA A 101 -12.42 -14.25 8.41
CA ALA A 101 -11.26 -13.78 7.64
C ALA A 101 -11.69 -13.13 6.32
N TRP A 102 -12.67 -13.70 5.63
CA TRP A 102 -13.22 -13.17 4.38
C TRP A 102 -13.86 -11.79 4.58
N LYS A 103 -14.63 -11.58 5.66
CA LYS A 103 -15.19 -10.26 5.98
C LYS A 103 -14.08 -9.21 6.21
N ARG A 104 -12.98 -9.60 6.87
CA ARG A 104 -11.81 -8.71 7.04
C ARG A 104 -11.13 -8.41 5.70
N PHE A 105 -10.92 -9.45 4.87
CA PHE A 105 -10.37 -9.30 3.52
C PHE A 105 -11.19 -8.34 2.67
N MET A 106 -12.51 -8.53 2.63
CA MET A 106 -13.44 -7.67 1.88
C MET A 106 -13.31 -6.20 2.29
N PHE A 107 -13.15 -5.93 3.59
CA PHE A 107 -12.96 -4.58 4.09
C PHE A 107 -11.70 -3.93 3.50
N TYR A 108 -10.51 -4.50 3.73
CA TYR A 108 -9.29 -3.86 3.24
C TYR A 108 -9.15 -3.93 1.72
N TYR A 109 -9.66 -4.97 1.06
CA TYR A 109 -9.72 -5.04 -0.41
C TYR A 109 -10.57 -3.91 -1.00
N THR A 110 -11.63 -3.49 -0.32
CA THR A 110 -12.50 -2.40 -0.78
C THR A 110 -11.86 -1.03 -0.56
N TYR A 111 -11.27 -0.80 0.61
CA TYR A 111 -10.82 0.54 0.99
C TYR A 111 -9.36 0.83 0.62
N VAL A 112 -8.44 -0.13 0.77
CA VAL A 112 -7.02 0.11 0.50
C VAL A 112 -6.75 0.59 -0.93
N PRO A 113 -7.37 0.05 -2.01
CA PRO A 113 -7.07 0.52 -3.37
C PRO A 113 -7.42 1.98 -3.64
N LEU A 114 -8.39 2.56 -2.92
CA LEU A 114 -8.93 3.90 -3.22
C LEU A 114 -7.86 5.01 -3.20
N PRO A 115 -7.04 5.18 -2.14
CA PRO A 115 -5.96 6.16 -2.13
C PRO A 115 -4.84 5.85 -3.13
N PHE A 116 -4.69 4.60 -3.57
CA PHE A 116 -3.62 4.16 -4.46
C PHE A 116 -4.02 4.13 -5.94
N ALA A 117 -5.21 4.61 -6.30
CA ALA A 117 -5.62 4.74 -7.71
C ALA A 117 -4.60 5.48 -8.63
N PRO A 118 -3.87 6.53 -8.16
CA PRO A 118 -2.81 7.14 -8.97
C PRO A 118 -1.66 6.18 -9.33
N LEU A 119 -1.35 5.26 -8.42
CA LEU A 119 -0.30 4.25 -8.61
C LEU A 119 -0.68 3.28 -9.72
N GLU A 120 -1.95 2.86 -9.78
CA GLU A 120 -2.46 1.97 -10.82
C GLU A 120 -2.22 2.58 -12.22
N LYS A 121 -2.59 3.85 -12.41
CA LYS A 121 -2.37 4.55 -13.68
C LYS A 121 -0.89 4.63 -14.07
N LEU A 122 0.00 4.78 -13.10
CA LEU A 122 1.43 4.95 -13.37
C LEU A 122 2.14 3.63 -13.67
N VAL A 123 1.80 2.58 -12.94
CA VAL A 123 2.45 1.27 -13.10
C VAL A 123 1.84 0.49 -14.26
N PHE A 124 0.52 0.54 -14.46
CA PHE A 124 -0.13 -0.22 -15.52
C PHE A 124 -0.07 0.48 -16.89
N ASN A 125 -0.08 1.82 -16.98
CA ASN A 125 0.02 2.49 -18.29
C ASN A 125 1.45 2.67 -18.81
N ARG A 126 2.50 2.51 -17.99
CA ARG A 126 3.91 2.66 -18.43
C ARG A 126 4.63 1.32 -18.66
N GLY A 127 3.92 0.33 -19.20
CA GLY A 127 4.53 -0.93 -19.66
C GLY A 127 4.56 -2.03 -18.60
N GLY A 128 3.39 -2.52 -18.20
CA GLY A 128 3.32 -3.82 -17.53
C GLY A 128 3.90 -4.93 -18.45
N PRO A 129 4.66 -5.91 -17.91
CA PRO A 129 5.06 -7.07 -18.69
C PRO A 129 3.84 -7.93 -19.02
N ILE A 130 3.76 -8.40 -20.26
CA ILE A 130 2.97 -9.56 -20.66
C ILE A 130 3.75 -10.81 -20.24
#